data_AF-A0A7C4Q903-F1
#
_entry.id   AF-A0A7C4Q903-F1
#
_cell.length_a   1.000
_cell.length_b   1.000
_cell.length_c   1.000
_cell.angle_alpha   90.00
_cell.angle_beta   90.00
_cell.angle_gamma   90.00
#
_symmetry.space_group_name_H-M   'P 1'
#
loop_
_entity.id
_entity.type
_entity.pdbx_description
1 polymer ?
#
loop_
_entity_poly.entity_id
_entity_poly.type
_entity_poly.pdbx_seq_one_letter_code
_entity_poly.pdbx_strand_id
1 'polypeptide(L)'
;MNRPQVPMLLPRSASGISLRSSKRRKPSCSVPITGDLPNSLLTASSNSPMEPYAMTGGTILLTNLHPDEALSLVIEAGTALSRSLGTETVPLDRALGRVLAQDIHASIDHPPFAKAAMDGYAYVRGTEFDRYTVIDAVPAGKASSKKLAEGEAARIMTGAPLPEGATGVQRIEWTEELGRDSEGRPLVRFRLREKIDNIIARGENLQQGALLLTRRFLMPQDIGILAADGIAEVEVRRKLRVGVISTGDEIVPAGTALPPAAIYDSNGPQLAAQAWAAGAEVMTFGIVQDSETALTEVLSRALSQCTMVILSGGVSMGDYDLVPRVLQKLGVEPVFHSLKMRPGKPTFFGKTDKAAVFGLPGNPVSTFVNFEVLVKPFLHACMGLDYTPLMLRVRLASPLVRKGSDRVEFLPGTLQLSPEGMTAEPLPYHGSSMITVLAHAQVLFRMEIGQERIEAGAYTDARLIRA
;
A
#
# COMPACT_ATOMS: atom_id res chain seq x y z
N MET A 1 -26.96 53.85 11.93
CA MET A 1 -26.79 54.11 10.49
C MET A 1 -26.27 52.84 9.81
N ASN A 2 -27.03 52.39 8.81
CA ASN A 2 -26.68 51.53 7.67
C ASN A 2 -26.22 50.07 7.88
N ARG A 3 -27.22 49.17 7.84
CA ARG A 3 -27.20 47.96 6.98
C ARG A 3 -27.75 48.31 5.58
N PRO A 4 -27.30 47.63 4.52
CA PRO A 4 -28.16 47.25 3.39
C PRO A 4 -28.09 45.72 3.17
N GLN A 5 -29.17 44.96 3.35
CA GLN A 5 -30.19 44.56 2.35
C GLN A 5 -29.63 44.14 0.98
N VAL A 6 -29.76 42.85 0.67
CA VAL A 6 -29.78 42.29 -0.70
C VAL A 6 -31.06 41.44 -0.83
N PRO A 7 -31.82 41.51 -1.95
CA PRO A 7 -33.19 41.00 -2.02
C PRO A 7 -33.29 39.56 -2.50
N MET A 8 -34.37 38.93 -2.05
CA MET A 8 -34.90 37.63 -2.45
C MET A 8 -35.57 37.75 -3.83
N LEU A 9 -35.16 36.93 -4.80
CA LEU A 9 -35.82 36.80 -6.11
C LEU A 9 -36.31 35.36 -6.29
N LEU A 10 -37.64 35.20 -6.22
CA LEU A 10 -38.35 34.05 -6.78
C LEU A 10 -38.50 34.25 -8.29
N PRO A 11 -38.60 33.15 -9.05
CA PRO A 11 -39.65 33.09 -10.06
C PRO A 11 -40.51 31.83 -9.96
N ARG A 12 -41.76 32.04 -10.36
CA ARG A 12 -42.89 31.12 -10.40
C ARG A 12 -42.76 30.07 -11.51
N SER A 13 -43.41 28.93 -11.24
CA SER A 13 -43.98 27.90 -12.12
C SER A 13 -44.45 28.39 -13.51
N ALA A 14 -44.58 27.60 -14.58
CA ALA A 14 -45.11 26.23 -14.66
C ALA A 14 -44.88 25.60 -16.05
N SER A 15 -45.27 24.31 -16.13
CA SER A 15 -45.56 23.44 -17.30
C SER A 15 -44.47 22.40 -17.57
N GLY A 16 -44.72 21.11 -17.65
CA GLY A 16 -45.94 20.31 -17.48
C GLY A 16 -45.64 18.87 -17.95
N ILE A 17 -46.47 17.93 -17.51
CA ILE A 17 -46.78 16.63 -18.16
C ILE A 17 -45.97 15.39 -17.71
N SER A 18 -46.68 14.58 -16.90
CA SER A 18 -46.88 13.13 -16.98
C SER A 18 -45.73 12.16 -16.69
N LEU A 19 -45.76 11.56 -15.49
CA LEU A 19 -45.16 10.25 -15.22
C LEU A 19 -46.28 9.24 -14.95
N ARG A 20 -46.60 8.44 -15.97
CA ARG A 20 -47.34 7.18 -15.83
C ARG A 20 -46.37 6.05 -15.51
N SER A 21 -46.84 5.18 -14.63
CA SER A 21 -46.28 3.91 -14.17
C SER A 21 -45.67 3.03 -15.27
N SER A 22 -44.50 2.45 -15.01
CA SER A 22 -44.14 1.14 -15.56
C SER A 22 -43.26 0.32 -14.61
N LYS A 23 -43.56 -0.97 -14.59
CA LYS A 23 -43.11 -2.02 -13.67
C LYS A 23 -41.59 -2.23 -13.75
N ARG A 24 -40.92 -2.29 -12.59
CA ARG A 24 -39.57 -2.86 -12.46
C ARG A 24 -39.62 -4.36 -12.78
N ARG A 25 -39.04 -4.76 -13.91
CA ARG A 25 -38.63 -6.14 -14.18
C ARG A 25 -37.18 -6.32 -13.70
N LYS A 26 -36.97 -7.26 -12.79
CA LYS A 26 -35.64 -7.83 -12.50
C LYS A 26 -35.17 -8.63 -13.73
N PRO A 27 -33.89 -8.58 -14.11
CA PRO A 27 -33.25 -9.68 -14.81
C PRO A 27 -32.50 -10.53 -13.77
N SER A 28 -33.00 -11.74 -13.57
CA SER A 28 -32.22 -12.88 -13.11
C SER A 28 -31.31 -13.32 -14.25
N CYS A 29 -30.00 -13.35 -14.03
CA CYS A 29 -29.08 -14.13 -14.86
C CYS A 29 -28.09 -14.83 -13.94
N SER A 30 -28.37 -16.10 -13.69
CA SER A 30 -27.50 -17.10 -13.12
C SER A 30 -26.95 -17.95 -14.26
N VAL A 31 -25.64 -17.88 -14.54
CA VAL A 31 -24.88 -18.88 -15.33
C VAL A 31 -23.40 -18.80 -14.87
N PRO A 32 -22.57 -19.85 -15.07
CA PRO A 32 -21.79 -20.49 -14.01
C PRO A 32 -20.31 -20.06 -14.05
N ILE A 33 -19.63 -20.16 -12.90
CA ILE A 33 -18.18 -20.00 -12.82
C ILE A 33 -17.54 -21.34 -13.20
N THR A 34 -17.35 -21.55 -14.50
CA THR A 34 -16.35 -22.48 -15.05
C THR A 34 -15.94 -21.94 -16.41
N GLY A 35 -14.75 -21.34 -16.47
CA GLY A 35 -14.16 -20.83 -17.69
C GLY A 35 -12.67 -20.62 -17.45
N ASP A 36 -11.88 -21.56 -17.92
CA ASP A 36 -10.43 -21.60 -17.86
C ASP A 36 -9.79 -20.29 -18.34
N LEU A 37 -8.82 -19.80 -17.56
CA LEU A 37 -7.89 -18.76 -17.97
C LEU A 37 -7.08 -19.27 -19.18
N PRO A 38 -7.00 -18.54 -20.31
CA PRO A 38 -6.16 -18.95 -21.42
C PRO A 38 -4.69 -18.82 -21.00
N ASN A 39 -4.06 -19.99 -20.86
CA ASN A 39 -2.64 -20.20 -20.69
C ASN A 39 -1.93 -19.89 -22.03
N SER A 40 -1.78 -18.62 -22.38
CA SER A 40 -1.10 -18.24 -23.63
C SER A 40 -0.34 -16.92 -23.51
N LEU A 41 0.65 -16.86 -22.60
CA LEU A 41 1.74 -15.87 -22.63
C LEU A 41 3.10 -16.47 -22.23
N LEU A 42 3.30 -17.78 -22.39
CA LEU A 42 4.57 -18.47 -22.14
C LEU A 42 5.07 -19.19 -23.41
N THR A 43 5.27 -18.45 -24.51
CA THR A 43 6.17 -18.88 -25.59
C THR A 43 6.58 -17.67 -26.42
N ALA A 44 7.65 -16.99 -26.01
CA ALA A 44 8.43 -16.15 -26.91
C ALA A 44 9.91 -16.35 -26.56
N SER A 45 10.51 -17.40 -27.12
CA SER A 45 11.95 -17.61 -27.10
C SER A 45 12.62 -16.58 -28.01
N SER A 46 13.08 -15.46 -27.46
CA SER A 46 13.99 -14.55 -28.15
C SER A 46 15.44 -14.96 -27.85
N ASN A 47 15.99 -15.85 -28.67
CA ASN A 47 17.44 -16.10 -28.70
C ASN A 47 18.13 -14.87 -29.31
N SER A 48 18.62 -13.98 -28.44
CA SER A 48 19.72 -13.06 -28.77
C SER A 48 20.93 -13.50 -27.94
N PRO A 49 22.14 -13.60 -28.50
CA PRO A 49 23.28 -14.12 -27.77
C PRO A 49 23.61 -13.22 -26.57
N MET A 50 23.61 -13.81 -25.38
CA MET A 50 24.22 -13.24 -24.18
C MET A 50 25.71 -13.06 -24.44
N GLU A 51 26.25 -11.85 -24.29
CA GLU A 51 27.69 -11.63 -24.29
C GLU A 51 28.18 -11.59 -22.83
N PRO A 52 28.72 -12.70 -22.28
CA PRO A 52 29.36 -12.67 -20.98
C PRO A 52 30.68 -11.88 -21.08
N TYR A 53 30.78 -10.78 -20.34
CA TYR A 53 32.08 -10.16 -20.09
C TYR A 53 32.72 -10.88 -18.91
N ALA A 54 33.79 -11.64 -19.17
CA ALA A 54 34.53 -12.35 -18.13
C ALA A 54 35.43 -11.37 -17.37
N MET A 55 35.08 -11.09 -16.11
CA MET A 55 36.02 -10.49 -15.17
C MET A 55 36.85 -11.60 -14.51
N THR A 56 38.13 -11.33 -14.27
CA THR A 56 39.05 -12.21 -13.54
C THR A 56 38.45 -12.58 -12.17
N GLY A 57 37.93 -13.81 -12.03
CA GLY A 57 37.32 -14.28 -10.78
C GLY A 57 36.15 -15.27 -10.91
N GLY A 58 35.66 -15.59 -12.11
CA GLY A 58 34.68 -16.68 -12.30
C GLY A 58 33.20 -16.30 -12.11
N THR A 59 32.88 -15.07 -11.72
CA THR A 59 31.50 -14.55 -11.69
C THR A 59 31.12 -13.97 -13.05
N ILE A 60 30.02 -14.46 -13.64
CA ILE A 60 29.50 -13.94 -14.91
C ILE A 60 28.77 -12.62 -14.64
N LEU A 61 29.33 -11.51 -15.13
CA LEU A 61 28.66 -10.22 -15.10
C LEU A 61 27.65 -10.14 -16.24
N LEU A 62 26.37 -10.09 -15.90
CA LEU A 62 25.30 -9.90 -16.88
C LEU A 62 25.20 -8.43 -17.30
N THR A 63 25.02 -8.16 -18.59
CA THR A 63 24.89 -6.78 -19.10
C THR A 63 23.74 -6.65 -20.09
N ASN A 64 23.21 -5.43 -20.25
CA ASN A 64 22.07 -5.13 -21.11
C ASN A 64 20.86 -6.07 -20.86
N LEU A 65 20.57 -6.35 -19.60
CA LEU A 65 19.45 -7.21 -19.21
C LEU A 65 18.11 -6.52 -19.44
N HIS A 66 17.09 -7.31 -19.75
CA HIS A 66 15.71 -6.81 -19.71
C HIS A 66 15.35 -6.40 -18.27
N PRO A 67 14.63 -5.29 -18.03
CA PRO A 67 14.31 -4.85 -16.66
C PRO A 67 13.54 -5.90 -15.84
N ASP A 68 12.72 -6.76 -16.46
CA ASP A 68 12.02 -7.84 -15.73
C ASP A 68 12.96 -8.97 -15.30
N GLU A 69 13.98 -9.28 -16.09
CA GLU A 69 15.01 -10.25 -15.71
C GLU A 69 15.83 -9.71 -14.53
N ALA A 70 16.23 -8.44 -14.62
CA ALA A 70 16.90 -7.75 -13.52
C ALA A 70 16.01 -7.69 -12.27
N LEU A 71 14.71 -7.44 -12.41
CA LEU A 71 13.75 -7.44 -11.31
C LEU A 71 13.69 -8.82 -10.62
N SER A 72 13.69 -9.90 -11.39
CA SER A 72 13.69 -11.26 -10.85
C SER A 72 14.93 -11.54 -10.01
N LEU A 73 16.12 -11.14 -10.52
CA LEU A 73 17.39 -11.30 -9.80
C LEU A 73 17.45 -10.48 -8.50
N VAL A 74 16.93 -9.25 -8.50
CA VAL A 74 16.90 -8.44 -7.26
C VAL A 74 15.89 -9.01 -6.25
N ILE A 75 14.73 -9.50 -6.69
CA ILE A 75 13.75 -10.12 -5.78
C ILE A 75 14.32 -11.38 -5.14
N GLU A 76 15.01 -12.23 -5.92
CA GLU A 76 15.68 -13.42 -5.41
C GLU A 76 16.73 -13.06 -4.35
N ALA A 77 17.59 -12.07 -4.64
CA ALA A 77 18.59 -11.60 -3.69
C ALA A 77 17.96 -11.00 -2.42
N GLY A 78 16.89 -10.22 -2.55
CA GLY A 78 16.17 -9.65 -1.41
C GLY A 78 15.51 -10.73 -0.54
N THR A 79 14.91 -11.74 -1.16
CA THR A 79 14.32 -12.90 -0.47
C THR A 79 15.38 -13.68 0.32
N ALA A 80 16.56 -13.86 -0.26
CA ALA A 80 17.68 -14.49 0.43
C ALA A 80 18.10 -13.70 1.68
N LEU A 81 18.24 -12.37 1.56
CA LEU A 81 18.57 -11.48 2.68
C LEU A 81 17.48 -11.44 3.77
N SER A 82 16.21 -11.55 3.39
CA SER A 82 15.07 -11.54 4.32
C SER A 82 15.21 -12.58 5.45
N ARG A 83 15.81 -13.74 5.15
CA ARG A 83 16.07 -14.81 6.13
C ARG A 83 16.99 -14.36 7.28
N SER A 84 17.84 -13.37 7.03
CA SER A 84 18.83 -12.86 8.00
C SER A 84 18.40 -11.60 8.75
N LEU A 85 17.37 -10.88 8.26
CA LEU A 85 16.92 -9.59 8.82
C LEU A 85 16.32 -9.74 10.24
N GLY A 86 15.71 -10.91 10.50
CA GLY A 86 15.09 -11.24 11.78
C GLY A 86 13.85 -10.38 12.11
N THR A 87 13.38 -10.53 13.34
CA THR A 87 12.16 -9.91 13.85
C THR A 87 12.43 -9.19 15.17
N GLU A 88 11.53 -8.28 15.54
CA GLU A 88 11.50 -7.60 16.83
C GLU A 88 10.05 -7.40 17.28
N THR A 89 9.80 -7.40 18.59
CA THR A 89 8.50 -7.06 19.17
C THR A 89 8.45 -5.57 19.43
N VAL A 90 7.39 -4.92 18.97
CA VAL A 90 7.16 -3.48 19.20
C VAL A 90 5.79 -3.25 19.83
N PRO A 91 5.64 -2.22 20.69
CA PRO A 91 4.33 -1.79 21.13
C PRO A 91 3.49 -1.29 19.96
N LEU A 92 2.17 -1.47 20.06
CA LEU A 92 1.25 -1.22 18.96
C LEU A 92 1.27 0.24 18.46
N ASP A 93 1.57 1.20 19.33
CA ASP A 93 1.72 2.62 19.00
C ASP A 93 2.96 2.93 18.15
N ARG A 94 3.91 2.00 18.05
CA ARG A 94 5.11 2.07 17.18
C ARG A 94 5.05 1.08 16.01
N ALA A 95 3.93 0.38 15.83
CA ALA A 95 3.78 -0.65 14.82
C ALA A 95 3.33 -0.11 13.44
N LEU A 96 2.79 1.12 13.36
CA LEU A 96 2.35 1.72 12.10
C LEU A 96 3.49 1.77 11.08
N GLY A 97 3.23 1.27 9.86
CA GLY A 97 4.22 1.20 8.78
C GLY A 97 5.29 0.14 8.96
N ARG A 98 5.21 -0.71 9.99
CA ARG A 98 6.06 -1.90 10.14
C ARG A 98 5.47 -3.07 9.35
N VAL A 99 6.32 -4.02 8.96
CA VAL A 99 5.87 -5.26 8.32
C VAL A 99 5.64 -6.32 9.38
N LEU A 100 4.44 -6.87 9.43
CA LEU A 100 4.08 -7.94 10.35
C LEU A 100 4.99 -9.18 10.11
N ALA A 101 5.51 -9.82 11.16
CA ALA A 101 6.46 -10.92 10.98
C ALA A 101 5.81 -12.20 10.41
N GLN A 102 4.59 -12.48 10.88
CA GLN A 102 3.83 -13.70 10.63
C GLN A 102 2.33 -13.41 10.67
N ASP A 103 1.53 -14.32 10.15
CA ASP A 103 0.07 -14.20 10.22
C ASP A 103 -0.39 -14.21 11.69
N ILE A 104 -1.39 -13.38 11.99
CA ILE A 104 -2.01 -13.30 13.31
C ILE A 104 -3.37 -13.97 13.25
N HIS A 105 -3.64 -14.79 14.27
CA HIS A 105 -4.93 -15.41 14.49
C HIS A 105 -5.62 -14.74 15.68
N ALA A 106 -6.96 -14.64 15.62
CA ALA A 106 -7.75 -13.99 16.65
C ALA A 106 -7.60 -14.69 17.99
N SER A 107 -7.27 -13.94 19.04
CA SER A 107 -7.12 -14.47 20.40
C SER A 107 -8.46 -14.58 21.14
N ILE A 108 -9.48 -13.86 20.67
CA ILE A 108 -10.85 -13.88 21.21
C ILE A 108 -11.88 -13.98 20.09
N ASP A 109 -13.13 -14.25 20.46
CA ASP A 109 -14.27 -14.09 19.56
C ASP A 109 -14.58 -12.59 19.36
N HIS A 110 -15.02 -12.23 18.16
CA HIS A 110 -15.47 -10.89 17.80
C HIS A 110 -16.97 -10.91 17.42
N PRO A 111 -17.87 -10.33 18.23
CA PRO A 111 -17.66 -9.86 19.61
C PRO A 111 -17.44 -11.02 20.61
N PRO A 112 -16.85 -10.76 21.80
CA PRO A 112 -16.52 -11.81 22.79
C PRO A 112 -17.73 -12.35 23.56
N PHE A 113 -18.88 -11.71 23.40
CA PHE A 113 -20.15 -12.11 23.97
C PHE A 113 -21.29 -11.68 23.04
N ALA A 114 -22.45 -12.33 23.17
CA ALA A 114 -23.65 -11.89 22.47
C ALA A 114 -24.06 -10.51 23.00
N LYS A 115 -24.38 -9.57 22.11
CA LYS A 115 -24.71 -8.19 22.45
C LYS A 115 -25.93 -7.67 21.71
N ALA A 116 -26.59 -6.67 22.28
CA ALA A 116 -27.71 -6.00 21.63
C ALA A 116 -27.26 -5.24 20.37
N ALA A 117 -27.98 -5.40 19.27
CA ALA A 117 -27.73 -4.68 18.02
C ALA A 117 -28.34 -3.26 18.02
N MET A 118 -29.25 -2.97 18.93
CA MET A 118 -30.04 -1.74 19.01
C MET A 118 -30.35 -1.38 20.46
N ASP A 119 -30.69 -0.10 20.70
CA ASP A 119 -31.23 0.35 21.98
C ASP A 119 -32.67 -0.15 22.14
N GLY A 120 -33.02 -0.61 23.34
CA GLY A 120 -34.34 -1.20 23.54
C GLY A 120 -34.51 -2.01 24.80
N TYR A 121 -35.22 -3.13 24.66
CA TYR A 121 -35.54 -4.05 25.73
C TYR A 121 -35.16 -5.49 25.35
N ALA A 122 -34.18 -6.06 26.05
CA ALA A 122 -33.88 -7.49 25.96
C ALA A 122 -35.04 -8.27 26.61
N TYR A 123 -35.47 -9.34 25.96
CA TYR A 123 -36.61 -10.17 26.42
C TYR A 123 -36.48 -11.61 25.92
N VAL A 124 -37.29 -12.51 26.48
CA VAL A 124 -37.44 -13.88 25.98
C VAL A 124 -38.45 -13.87 24.84
N ARG A 125 -38.00 -14.11 23.61
CA ARG A 125 -38.84 -14.17 22.41
C ARG A 125 -39.65 -15.47 22.41
N GLY A 126 -40.95 -15.37 22.09
CA GLY A 126 -41.84 -16.53 22.01
C GLY A 126 -43.28 -16.14 22.31
N THR A 127 -43.65 -16.14 23.59
CA THR A 127 -44.96 -15.73 24.09
C THR A 127 -45.13 -14.20 24.01
N GLU A 128 -46.26 -13.74 23.49
CA GLU A 128 -46.59 -12.30 23.42
C GLU A 128 -47.41 -11.89 24.64
N PHE A 129 -46.96 -10.86 25.34
CA PHE A 129 -47.65 -10.26 26.49
C PHE A 129 -48.12 -8.84 26.15
N ASP A 130 -49.26 -8.40 26.70
CA ASP A 130 -49.73 -7.00 26.55
C ASP A 130 -48.76 -5.99 27.18
N ARG A 131 -48.06 -6.41 28.24
CA ARG A 131 -47.03 -5.64 28.94
C ARG A 131 -45.94 -6.56 29.47
N TYR A 132 -44.71 -6.06 29.47
CA TYR A 132 -43.53 -6.70 30.04
C TYR A 132 -43.09 -5.94 31.28
N THR A 133 -42.64 -6.68 32.30
CA THR A 133 -42.09 -6.11 33.53
C THR A 133 -40.59 -5.87 33.36
N VAL A 134 -40.15 -4.63 33.49
CA VAL A 134 -38.73 -4.27 33.36
C VAL A 134 -38.03 -4.58 34.67
N ILE A 135 -37.26 -5.66 34.71
CA ILE A 135 -36.60 -6.14 35.92
C ILE A 135 -35.15 -5.68 36.05
N ASP A 136 -34.54 -5.17 34.97
CA ASP A 136 -33.17 -4.66 34.99
C ASP A 136 -32.91 -3.55 33.95
N ALA A 137 -31.79 -2.87 34.09
CA ALA A 137 -31.25 -1.93 33.11
C ALA A 137 -29.75 -2.20 32.89
N VAL A 138 -29.39 -2.59 31.67
CA VAL A 138 -28.04 -3.00 31.29
C VAL A 138 -27.39 -1.92 30.42
N PRO A 139 -26.57 -1.03 31.02
CA PRO A 139 -25.77 -0.09 30.24
C PRO A 139 -24.60 -0.78 29.55
N ALA A 140 -23.98 -0.11 28.57
CA ALA A 140 -22.74 -0.58 27.98
C ALA A 140 -21.64 -0.76 29.05
N GLY A 141 -20.87 -1.85 28.94
CA GLY A 141 -19.77 -2.17 29.85
C GLY A 141 -20.16 -2.85 31.16
N LYS A 142 -21.45 -3.13 31.40
CA LYS A 142 -21.92 -3.95 32.54
C LYS A 142 -22.75 -5.13 32.04
N ALA A 143 -22.62 -6.27 32.70
CA ALA A 143 -23.51 -7.41 32.49
C ALA A 143 -24.67 -7.36 33.50
N SER A 144 -25.84 -7.83 33.10
CA SER A 144 -26.94 -8.08 34.05
C SER A 144 -26.57 -9.24 34.98
N SER A 145 -26.91 -9.11 36.26
CA SER A 145 -26.87 -10.24 37.21
C SER A 145 -28.21 -10.99 37.29
N LYS A 146 -29.20 -10.59 36.49
CA LYS A 146 -30.55 -11.16 36.48
C LYS A 146 -30.75 -12.01 35.24
N LYS A 147 -31.47 -13.12 35.40
CA LYS A 147 -31.96 -13.96 34.32
C LYS A 147 -33.37 -13.52 33.95
N LEU A 148 -33.65 -13.32 32.67
CA LEU A 148 -34.97 -12.96 32.19
C LEU A 148 -35.85 -14.22 32.05
N ALA A 149 -37.06 -14.14 32.59
CA ALA A 149 -38.15 -15.07 32.30
C ALA A 149 -39.11 -14.51 31.23
N GLU A 150 -40.05 -15.33 30.77
CA GLU A 150 -41.12 -14.85 29.88
C GLU A 150 -41.98 -13.77 30.56
N GLY A 151 -42.34 -12.73 29.82
CA GLY A 151 -43.07 -11.58 30.35
C GLY A 151 -42.20 -10.56 31.10
N GLU A 152 -40.91 -10.83 31.25
CA GLU A 152 -39.93 -9.89 31.78
C GLU A 152 -39.08 -9.27 30.67
N ALA A 153 -38.54 -8.09 30.94
CA ALA A 153 -37.63 -7.39 30.06
C ALA A 153 -36.50 -6.72 30.84
N ALA A 154 -35.37 -6.47 30.18
CA ALA A 154 -34.33 -5.59 30.69
C ALA A 154 -34.11 -4.45 29.69
N ARG A 155 -34.11 -3.21 30.15
CA ARG A 155 -33.73 -2.06 29.32
C ARG A 155 -32.26 -2.23 28.94
N ILE A 156 -31.92 -2.21 27.66
CA ILE A 156 -30.59 -2.52 27.16
C ILE A 156 -30.13 -1.47 26.16
N MET A 157 -28.84 -1.12 26.23
CA MET A 157 -28.21 -0.24 25.24
C MET A 157 -27.50 -1.04 24.15
N THR A 158 -27.35 -0.45 22.98
CA THR A 158 -26.62 -1.00 21.85
C THR A 158 -25.20 -1.40 22.28
N GLY A 159 -24.80 -2.62 21.94
CA GLY A 159 -23.50 -3.16 22.27
C GLY A 159 -23.36 -3.73 23.70
N ALA A 160 -24.35 -3.55 24.57
CA ALA A 160 -24.33 -4.16 25.90
C ALA A 160 -24.50 -5.70 25.83
N PRO A 161 -23.86 -6.46 26.73
CA PRO A 161 -24.05 -7.91 26.84
C PRO A 161 -25.51 -8.28 27.06
N LEU A 162 -25.99 -9.33 26.41
CA LEU A 162 -27.34 -9.85 26.66
C LEU A 162 -27.46 -10.46 28.06
N PRO A 163 -28.53 -10.17 28.82
CA PRO A 163 -28.88 -10.90 30.04
C PRO A 163 -29.08 -12.39 29.76
N GLU A 164 -28.84 -13.22 30.78
CA GLU A 164 -29.14 -14.65 30.68
C GLU A 164 -30.65 -14.86 30.39
N GLY A 165 -30.96 -15.78 29.48
CA GLY A 165 -32.34 -16.09 29.07
C GLY A 165 -32.88 -15.22 27.93
N ALA A 166 -32.28 -14.04 27.67
CA ALA A 166 -32.71 -13.18 26.58
C ALA A 166 -32.46 -13.84 25.21
N THR A 167 -33.49 -13.86 24.35
CA THR A 167 -33.42 -14.39 22.98
C THR A 167 -33.86 -13.39 21.92
N GLY A 168 -34.22 -12.17 22.32
CA GLY A 168 -34.46 -11.05 21.40
C GLY A 168 -34.30 -9.70 22.06
N VAL A 169 -34.17 -8.66 21.23
CA VAL A 169 -34.16 -7.25 21.64
C VAL A 169 -35.25 -6.50 20.87
N GLN A 170 -36.18 -5.90 21.59
CA GLN A 170 -37.21 -5.03 21.04
C GLN A 170 -36.68 -3.60 20.94
N ARG A 171 -36.64 -3.00 19.74
CA ARG A 171 -36.15 -1.63 19.58
C ARG A 171 -37.00 -0.61 20.33
N ILE A 172 -36.36 0.39 20.92
CA ILE A 172 -37.02 1.37 21.80
C ILE A 172 -38.11 2.17 21.06
N GLU A 173 -37.95 2.47 19.78
CA GLU A 173 -38.90 3.22 18.96
C GLU A 173 -40.24 2.51 18.82
N TRP A 174 -40.28 1.19 19.06
CA TRP A 174 -41.47 0.36 18.99
C TRP A 174 -41.99 -0.02 20.36
N THR A 175 -41.58 0.71 21.39
CA THR A 175 -42.06 0.51 22.76
C THR A 175 -42.85 1.71 23.27
N GLU A 176 -43.66 1.49 24.30
CA GLU A 176 -44.42 2.49 25.04
C GLU A 176 -44.26 2.20 26.55
N GLU A 177 -43.79 3.16 27.34
CA GLU A 177 -43.69 3.02 28.79
C GLU A 177 -45.08 3.21 29.44
N LEU A 178 -45.52 2.27 30.27
CA LEU A 178 -46.89 2.20 30.81
C LEU A 178 -47.02 2.58 32.30
N GLY A 179 -45.93 3.02 32.94
CA GLY A 179 -45.89 3.30 34.38
C GLY A 179 -45.22 2.17 35.17
N ARG A 180 -45.74 1.83 36.35
CA ARG A 180 -45.16 0.82 37.26
C ARG A 180 -46.21 -0.21 37.70
N ASP A 181 -45.78 -1.42 38.00
CA ASP A 181 -46.62 -2.46 38.61
C ASP A 181 -46.87 -2.21 40.11
N SER A 182 -47.60 -3.13 40.77
CA SER A 182 -47.91 -3.05 42.20
C SER A 182 -46.69 -3.13 43.11
N GLU A 183 -45.57 -3.65 42.61
CA GLU A 183 -44.28 -3.73 43.31
C GLU A 183 -43.38 -2.54 42.96
N GLY A 184 -43.87 -1.58 42.17
CA GLY A 184 -43.15 -0.39 41.77
C GLY A 184 -42.16 -0.62 40.62
N ARG A 185 -42.18 -1.75 39.92
CA ARG A 185 -41.29 -2.03 38.77
C ARG A 185 -41.84 -1.41 37.49
N PRO A 186 -40.99 -0.83 36.60
CA PRO A 186 -41.47 -0.24 35.36
C PRO A 186 -42.14 -1.27 34.43
N LEU A 187 -43.16 -0.83 33.69
CA LEU A 187 -43.88 -1.62 32.70
C LEU A 187 -43.67 -1.04 31.30
N VAL A 188 -43.50 -1.91 30.30
CA VAL A 188 -43.35 -1.53 28.90
C VAL A 188 -44.28 -2.35 28.01
N ARG A 189 -44.89 -1.71 27.00
CA ARG A 189 -45.62 -2.37 25.92
C ARG A 189 -44.82 -2.36 24.65
N PHE A 190 -44.82 -3.48 23.93
CA PHE A 190 -44.26 -3.58 22.59
C PHE A 190 -45.36 -3.29 21.58
N ARG A 191 -45.23 -2.19 20.83
CA ARG A 191 -46.24 -1.71 19.87
C ARG A 191 -46.21 -2.47 18.55
N LEU A 192 -45.05 -2.99 18.18
CA LEU A 192 -44.81 -3.73 16.94
C LEU A 192 -43.91 -4.93 17.24
N ARG A 193 -44.03 -5.97 16.41
CA ARG A 193 -43.24 -7.20 16.53
C ARG A 193 -41.95 -7.14 15.72
N GLU A 194 -40.84 -7.51 16.35
CA GLU A 194 -39.57 -7.70 15.66
C GLU A 194 -39.58 -8.95 14.75
N LYS A 195 -39.02 -8.78 13.55
CA LYS A 195 -38.89 -9.86 12.56
C LYS A 195 -37.63 -10.71 12.80
N ILE A 196 -36.58 -10.08 13.32
CA ILE A 196 -35.29 -10.69 13.68
C ILE A 196 -35.03 -10.50 15.17
N ASP A 197 -34.00 -11.15 15.72
CA ASP A 197 -33.73 -11.10 17.16
C ASP A 197 -33.05 -9.80 17.60
N ASN A 198 -32.46 -9.02 16.67
CA ASN A 198 -31.66 -7.82 16.97
C ASN A 198 -30.51 -8.11 17.96
N ILE A 199 -29.91 -9.28 17.82
CA ILE A 199 -28.76 -9.76 18.58
C ILE A 199 -27.60 -9.93 17.62
N ILE A 200 -26.41 -9.48 18.03
CA ILE A 200 -25.14 -9.88 17.42
C ILE A 200 -24.57 -10.99 18.29
N ALA A 201 -24.46 -12.20 17.76
CA ALA A 201 -23.98 -13.36 18.49
C ALA A 201 -22.47 -13.25 18.78
N ARG A 202 -22.04 -13.98 19.82
CA ARG A 202 -20.61 -14.15 20.12
C ARG A 202 -19.90 -14.78 18.91
N GLY A 203 -18.79 -14.19 18.50
CA GLY A 203 -17.98 -14.69 17.39
C GLY A 203 -18.66 -14.62 16.01
N GLU A 204 -19.76 -13.87 15.88
CA GLU A 204 -20.48 -13.74 14.60
C GLU A 204 -19.61 -13.09 13.52
N ASN A 205 -18.74 -12.13 13.88
CA ASN A 205 -17.86 -11.46 12.92
C ASN A 205 -16.59 -12.28 12.65
N LEU A 206 -15.99 -12.82 13.71
CA LEU A 206 -14.79 -13.65 13.64
C LEU A 206 -14.69 -14.52 14.88
N GLN A 207 -14.46 -15.81 14.69
CA GLN A 207 -14.24 -16.74 15.80
C GLN A 207 -12.79 -16.73 16.26
N GLN A 208 -12.59 -17.00 17.54
CA GLN A 208 -11.28 -17.24 18.12
C GLN A 208 -10.52 -18.31 17.30
N GLY A 209 -9.24 -18.06 17.03
CA GLY A 209 -8.34 -18.92 16.25
C GLY A 209 -8.44 -18.73 14.73
N ALA A 210 -9.44 -18.00 14.22
CA ALA A 210 -9.49 -17.67 12.80
C ALA A 210 -8.37 -16.69 12.40
N LEU A 211 -7.97 -16.72 11.13
CA LEU A 211 -6.98 -15.79 10.57
C LEU A 211 -7.49 -14.34 10.69
N LEU A 212 -6.76 -13.51 11.42
CA LEU A 212 -7.09 -12.10 11.67
C LEU A 212 -6.39 -11.19 10.66
N LEU A 213 -5.06 -11.31 10.54
CA LEU A 213 -4.25 -10.55 9.60
C LEU A 213 -3.18 -11.43 8.97
N THR A 214 -3.04 -11.32 7.66
CA THR A 214 -1.88 -11.87 6.94
C THR A 214 -0.70 -10.94 7.00
N ARG A 215 0.52 -11.47 6.81
CA ARG A 215 1.74 -10.68 6.63
C ARG A 215 1.54 -9.50 5.66
N ARG A 216 1.79 -8.28 6.13
CA ARG A 216 1.61 -7.01 5.40
C ARG A 216 2.33 -5.85 6.10
N PHE A 217 2.36 -4.69 5.45
CA PHE A 217 2.56 -3.43 6.17
C PHE A 217 1.34 -3.10 7.02
N LEU A 218 1.57 -2.78 8.30
CA LEU A 218 0.51 -2.38 9.22
C LEU A 218 0.04 -0.96 8.90
N MET A 219 -1.24 -0.85 8.57
CA MET A 219 -1.96 0.39 8.27
C MET A 219 -2.84 0.79 9.47
N PRO A 220 -3.39 2.02 9.51
CA PRO A 220 -4.20 2.48 10.64
C PRO A 220 -5.35 1.53 11.03
N GLN A 221 -6.02 0.92 10.05
CA GLN A 221 -7.06 -0.07 10.30
C GLN A 221 -6.53 -1.35 10.95
N ASP A 222 -5.32 -1.80 10.59
CA ASP A 222 -4.72 -3.01 11.18
C ASP A 222 -4.38 -2.76 12.66
N ILE A 223 -3.91 -1.56 13.00
CA ILE A 223 -3.70 -1.13 14.40
C ILE A 223 -5.01 -1.23 15.20
N GLY A 224 -6.12 -0.73 14.65
CA GLY A 224 -7.43 -0.85 15.29
C GLY A 224 -7.90 -2.29 15.46
N ILE A 225 -7.66 -3.14 14.46
CA ILE A 225 -8.00 -4.58 14.50
C ILE A 225 -7.21 -5.30 15.59
N LEU A 226 -5.89 -5.09 15.66
CA LEU A 226 -5.02 -5.68 16.68
C LEU A 226 -5.44 -5.23 18.09
N ALA A 227 -5.71 -3.94 18.28
CA ALA A 227 -6.18 -3.41 19.56
C ALA A 227 -7.53 -4.01 19.97
N ALA A 228 -8.46 -4.17 19.02
CA ALA A 228 -9.76 -4.78 19.28
C ALA A 228 -9.66 -6.25 19.69
N ASP A 229 -8.64 -6.97 19.22
CA ASP A 229 -8.30 -8.33 19.66
C ASP A 229 -7.51 -8.36 20.99
N GLY A 230 -7.19 -7.19 21.57
CA GLY A 230 -6.46 -7.10 22.84
C GLY A 230 -4.94 -7.21 22.71
N ILE A 231 -4.40 -7.12 21.49
CA ILE A 231 -2.96 -7.24 21.22
C ILE A 231 -2.28 -5.88 21.49
N ALA A 232 -1.45 -5.81 22.53
CA ALA A 232 -0.73 -4.58 22.93
C ALA A 232 0.66 -4.44 22.26
N GLU A 233 1.27 -5.57 21.92
CA GLU A 233 2.58 -5.64 21.26
C GLU A 233 2.51 -6.64 20.11
N VAL A 234 3.26 -6.39 19.05
CA VAL A 234 3.23 -7.22 17.85
C VAL A 234 4.65 -7.48 17.34
N GLU A 235 4.88 -8.72 16.90
CA GLU A 235 6.14 -9.10 16.27
C GLU A 235 6.17 -8.62 14.82
N VAL A 236 7.19 -7.83 14.49
CA VAL A 236 7.38 -7.22 13.18
C VAL A 236 8.77 -7.55 12.64
N ARG A 237 8.94 -7.42 11.33
CA ARG A 237 10.26 -7.48 10.69
C ARG A 237 11.09 -6.28 11.12
N ARG A 238 12.38 -6.49 11.37
CA ARG A 238 13.33 -5.38 11.57
C ARG A 238 13.36 -4.50 10.32
N LYS A 239 13.54 -3.21 10.51
CA LYS A 239 13.72 -2.29 9.37
C LYS A 239 15.04 -2.59 8.66
N LEU A 240 15.02 -2.52 7.34
CA LEU A 240 16.25 -2.59 6.56
C LEU A 240 17.04 -1.30 6.76
N ARG A 241 18.33 -1.40 7.10
CA ARG A 241 19.23 -0.24 7.16
C ARG A 241 19.77 0.04 5.77
N VAL A 242 19.40 1.18 5.20
CA VAL A 242 19.75 1.61 3.84
C VAL A 242 20.71 2.78 3.92
N GLY A 243 21.94 2.58 3.45
CA GLY A 243 22.93 3.63 3.27
C GLY A 243 22.72 4.33 1.93
N VAL A 244 22.68 5.67 1.92
CA VAL A 244 22.57 6.47 0.69
C VAL A 244 23.82 7.32 0.53
N ILE A 245 24.45 7.22 -0.64
CA ILE A 245 25.67 7.92 -1.03
C ILE A 245 25.45 8.60 -2.37
N SER A 246 25.88 9.86 -2.49
CA SER A 246 25.98 10.56 -3.77
C SER A 246 27.45 10.67 -4.15
N THR A 247 27.80 10.55 -5.42
CA THR A 247 29.17 10.72 -5.92
C THR A 247 29.19 11.62 -7.15
N GLY A 248 30.28 12.37 -7.30
CA GLY A 248 30.50 13.30 -8.41
C GLY A 248 31.16 14.59 -7.92
N ASP A 249 32.25 14.97 -8.56
CA ASP A 249 33.02 16.17 -8.21
C ASP A 249 32.25 17.47 -8.55
N GLU A 250 31.23 17.39 -9.42
CA GLU A 250 30.34 18.49 -9.77
C GLU A 250 29.22 18.71 -8.74
N ILE A 251 29.03 17.80 -7.79
CA ILE A 251 27.87 17.77 -6.91
C ILE A 251 28.13 18.57 -5.63
N VAL A 252 27.23 19.50 -5.29
CA VAL A 252 27.27 20.27 -4.03
C VAL A 252 25.96 20.14 -3.24
N PRO A 253 25.97 20.23 -1.91
CA PRO A 253 24.74 20.12 -1.11
C PRO A 253 23.81 21.32 -1.31
N ALA A 254 22.50 21.09 -1.20
CA ALA A 254 21.53 22.16 -1.25
C ALA A 254 21.75 23.18 -0.13
N GLY A 255 21.59 24.48 -0.44
CA GLY A 255 21.75 25.58 0.52
C GLY A 255 23.16 26.20 0.57
N THR A 256 24.15 25.62 -0.14
CA THR A 256 25.44 26.29 -0.37
C THR A 256 25.36 27.22 -1.58
N ALA A 257 26.26 28.20 -1.68
CA ALA A 257 26.43 28.94 -2.93
C ALA A 257 26.87 27.96 -4.03
N LEU A 258 26.31 28.08 -5.23
CA LEU A 258 26.60 27.19 -6.36
C LEU A 258 27.90 27.60 -7.06
N PRO A 259 28.98 26.80 -7.01
CA PRO A 259 30.20 27.12 -7.74
C PRO A 259 30.00 27.08 -9.26
N PRO A 260 30.90 27.73 -10.03
CA PRO A 260 30.95 27.53 -11.47
C PRO A 260 31.15 26.05 -11.81
N ALA A 261 30.35 25.52 -12.74
CA ALA A 261 30.34 24.11 -13.16
C ALA A 261 29.85 23.07 -12.12
N ALA A 262 29.20 23.52 -11.04
CA ALA A 262 28.56 22.62 -10.09
C ALA A 262 27.05 22.52 -10.29
N ILE A 263 26.45 21.44 -9.79
CA ILE A 263 25.00 21.24 -9.65
C ILE A 263 24.68 20.76 -8.24
N TYR A 264 23.44 20.99 -7.78
CA TYR A 264 23.02 20.52 -6.46
C TYR A 264 22.74 19.02 -6.44
N ASP A 265 23.08 18.35 -5.34
CA ASP A 265 22.65 16.98 -5.07
C ASP A 265 21.12 16.94 -4.93
N SER A 266 20.48 16.32 -5.90
CA SER A 266 19.04 16.02 -5.87
C SER A 266 18.76 14.54 -5.63
N ASN A 267 19.71 13.65 -5.98
CA ASN A 267 19.48 12.21 -5.95
C ASN A 267 19.61 11.66 -4.53
N GLY A 268 20.61 12.09 -3.76
CA GLY A 268 20.82 11.64 -2.38
C GLY A 268 19.58 11.86 -1.51
N PRO A 269 19.08 13.11 -1.39
CA PRO A 269 17.86 13.41 -0.65
C PRO A 269 16.62 12.68 -1.19
N GLN A 270 16.48 12.57 -2.52
CA GLN A 270 15.35 11.86 -3.14
C GLN A 270 15.36 10.37 -2.78
N LEU A 271 16.50 9.69 -2.92
CA LEU A 271 16.66 8.27 -2.60
C LEU A 271 16.45 7.99 -1.12
N ALA A 272 16.97 8.86 -0.25
CA ALA A 272 16.74 8.78 1.18
C ALA A 272 15.24 8.86 1.51
N ALA A 273 14.53 9.83 0.92
CA ALA A 273 13.09 9.97 1.12
C ALA A 273 12.29 8.78 0.57
N GLN A 274 12.65 8.27 -0.62
CA GLN A 274 12.00 7.11 -1.23
C GLN A 274 12.23 5.83 -0.40
N ALA A 275 13.44 5.60 0.11
CA ALA A 275 13.76 4.46 0.97
C ALA A 275 13.01 4.53 2.31
N TRP A 276 12.97 5.72 2.94
CA TRP A 276 12.21 5.93 4.17
C TRP A 276 10.71 5.69 3.97
N ALA A 277 10.13 6.23 2.89
CA ALA A 277 8.73 6.03 2.53
C ALA A 277 8.41 4.56 2.21
N ALA A 278 9.40 3.79 1.75
CA ALA A 278 9.30 2.35 1.55
C ALA A 278 9.50 1.54 2.85
N GLY A 279 9.61 2.19 4.02
CA GLY A 279 9.67 1.53 5.34
C GLY A 279 11.08 1.25 5.86
N ALA A 280 12.13 1.69 5.17
CA ALA A 280 13.51 1.49 5.60
C ALA A 280 13.95 2.45 6.72
N GLU A 281 15.01 2.08 7.42
CA GLU A 281 15.81 2.99 8.24
C GLU A 281 16.97 3.52 7.39
N VAL A 282 17.07 4.84 7.24
CA VAL A 282 17.97 5.46 6.27
C VAL A 282 19.16 6.11 6.96
N MET A 283 20.36 5.84 6.45
CA MET A 283 21.60 6.47 6.85
C MET A 283 22.21 7.20 5.65
N THR A 284 22.41 8.51 5.75
CA THR A 284 23.05 9.30 4.69
C THR A 284 24.55 9.38 4.93
N PHE A 285 25.32 9.08 3.90
CA PHE A 285 26.79 9.14 3.92
C PHE A 285 27.34 10.38 3.21
N GLY A 286 26.46 11.20 2.63
CA GLY A 286 26.79 12.46 2.00
C GLY A 286 27.27 12.33 0.55
N ILE A 287 27.87 13.42 0.08
CA ILE A 287 28.49 13.51 -1.24
C ILE A 287 29.96 13.11 -1.10
N VAL A 288 30.40 12.20 -1.97
CA VAL A 288 31.76 11.65 -1.99
C VAL A 288 32.45 12.07 -3.28
N GLN A 289 33.73 12.42 -3.19
CA GLN A 289 34.56 12.75 -4.35
C GLN A 289 34.86 11.50 -5.18
N ASP A 290 35.06 11.68 -6.48
CA ASP A 290 35.38 10.60 -7.43
C ASP A 290 36.87 10.17 -7.30
N SER A 291 37.27 9.74 -6.11
CA SER A 291 38.62 9.22 -5.82
C SER A 291 38.57 7.84 -5.17
N GLU A 292 39.52 6.97 -5.52
CA GLU A 292 39.52 5.57 -5.08
C GLU A 292 39.52 5.47 -3.56
N THR A 293 40.31 6.32 -2.91
CA THR A 293 40.46 6.39 -1.46
C THR A 293 39.15 6.81 -0.78
N ALA A 294 38.52 7.90 -1.23
CA ALA A 294 37.29 8.42 -0.60
C ALA A 294 36.12 7.45 -0.77
N LEU A 295 35.96 6.87 -1.97
CA LEU A 295 34.94 5.86 -2.22
C LEU A 295 35.19 4.59 -1.40
N THR A 296 36.42 4.12 -1.31
CA THR A 296 36.75 2.90 -0.52
C THR A 296 36.40 3.09 0.94
N GLU A 297 36.76 4.23 1.53
CA GLU A 297 36.46 4.54 2.94
C GLU A 297 34.95 4.57 3.20
N VAL A 298 34.20 5.32 2.39
CA VAL A 298 32.76 5.50 2.59
C VAL A 298 31.97 4.22 2.31
N LEU A 299 32.30 3.50 1.22
CA LEU A 299 31.64 2.25 0.89
C LEU A 299 31.94 1.15 1.90
N SER A 300 33.18 1.06 2.41
CA SER A 300 33.52 0.11 3.48
C SER A 300 32.69 0.38 4.74
N ARG A 301 32.60 1.66 5.15
CA ARG A 301 31.77 2.07 6.29
C ARG A 301 30.30 1.74 6.06
N ALA A 302 29.76 2.08 4.89
CA ALA A 302 28.36 1.82 4.55
C ALA A 302 28.03 0.31 4.54
N LEU A 303 28.87 -0.52 3.93
CA LEU A 303 28.70 -1.98 3.90
C LEU A 303 28.78 -2.62 5.30
N SER A 304 29.54 -2.02 6.22
CA SER A 304 29.63 -2.51 7.60
C SER A 304 28.41 -2.16 8.47
N GLN A 305 27.70 -1.08 8.12
CA GLN A 305 26.60 -0.52 8.94
C GLN A 305 25.22 -0.79 8.34
N CYS A 306 25.13 -1.02 7.03
CA CYS A 306 23.89 -1.13 6.29
C CYS A 306 23.73 -2.51 5.64
N THR A 307 22.50 -2.98 5.57
CA THR A 307 22.10 -4.20 4.84
C THR A 307 21.86 -3.92 3.36
N MET A 308 21.78 -2.65 2.99
CA MET A 308 21.68 -2.21 1.62
C MET A 308 22.39 -0.86 1.47
N VAL A 309 23.12 -0.68 0.37
CA VAL A 309 23.75 0.59 0.00
C VAL A 309 23.23 1.01 -1.37
N ILE A 310 22.80 2.27 -1.48
CA ILE A 310 22.41 2.90 -2.74
C ILE A 310 23.41 4.01 -3.02
N LEU A 311 24.07 3.92 -4.16
CA LEU A 311 24.92 4.96 -4.70
C LEU A 311 24.22 5.62 -5.89
N SER A 312 24.28 6.93 -6.01
CA SER A 312 23.93 7.66 -7.22
C SER A 312 25.13 8.39 -7.81
N GLY A 313 25.40 8.18 -9.10
CA GLY A 313 26.58 8.69 -9.80
C GLY A 313 27.68 7.64 -9.97
N GLY A 314 28.61 7.87 -10.90
CA GLY A 314 29.84 7.06 -11.05
C GLY A 314 29.69 5.60 -11.51
N VAL A 315 28.60 5.25 -12.20
CA VAL A 315 28.26 3.85 -12.60
C VAL A 315 28.12 3.64 -14.12
N SER A 316 28.71 4.54 -14.91
CA SER A 316 28.51 4.58 -16.36
C SER A 316 29.70 4.00 -17.11
N MET A 317 29.44 3.14 -18.09
CA MET A 317 30.41 2.46 -18.97
C MET A 317 31.43 3.40 -19.66
N GLY A 318 32.44 3.84 -18.92
CA GLY A 318 33.59 4.59 -19.38
C GLY A 318 34.86 4.04 -18.75
N ASP A 319 36.01 4.35 -19.34
CA ASP A 319 37.33 3.79 -18.99
C ASP A 319 37.82 4.08 -17.55
N TYR A 320 37.01 4.81 -16.75
CA TYR A 320 37.32 5.29 -15.40
C TYR A 320 36.25 4.92 -14.36
N ASP A 321 35.45 3.87 -14.58
CA ASP A 321 34.35 3.48 -13.66
C ASP A 321 34.91 2.96 -12.32
N LEU A 322 35.15 3.91 -11.41
CA LEU A 322 35.82 3.71 -10.15
C LEU A 322 34.95 2.92 -9.15
N VAL A 323 33.63 3.10 -9.22
CA VAL A 323 32.68 2.48 -8.29
C VAL A 323 32.64 0.96 -8.43
N PRO A 324 32.37 0.35 -9.60
CA PRO A 324 32.36 -1.12 -9.71
C PRO A 324 33.68 -1.75 -9.26
N ARG A 325 34.81 -1.10 -9.58
CA ARG A 325 36.15 -1.55 -9.17
C ARG A 325 36.35 -1.50 -7.65
N VAL A 326 35.95 -0.42 -7.00
CA VAL A 326 36.04 -0.29 -5.53
C VAL A 326 35.11 -1.30 -4.85
N LEU A 327 33.87 -1.46 -5.35
CA LEU A 327 32.92 -2.44 -4.83
C LEU A 327 33.49 -3.87 -4.92
N GLN A 328 34.10 -4.24 -6.05
CA GLN A 328 34.75 -5.54 -6.20
C GLN A 328 35.90 -5.73 -5.19
N LYS A 329 36.73 -4.72 -4.97
CA LYS A 329 37.80 -4.75 -3.94
C LYS A 329 37.26 -4.93 -2.52
N LEU A 330 36.05 -4.43 -2.26
CA LEU A 330 35.35 -4.58 -0.99
C LEU A 330 34.56 -5.90 -0.89
N GLY A 331 34.75 -6.81 -1.84
CA GLY A 331 34.13 -8.14 -1.83
C GLY A 331 32.67 -8.15 -2.29
N VAL A 332 32.20 -7.11 -2.97
CA VAL A 332 30.88 -7.10 -3.59
C VAL A 332 30.93 -7.91 -4.88
N GLU A 333 30.19 -9.00 -4.90
CA GLU A 333 29.98 -9.82 -6.08
C GLU A 333 28.98 -9.13 -7.01
N PRO A 334 29.38 -8.79 -8.24
CA PRO A 334 28.45 -8.17 -9.18
C PRO A 334 27.47 -9.21 -9.73
N VAL A 335 26.21 -8.82 -9.85
CA VAL A 335 25.13 -9.65 -10.42
C VAL A 335 24.83 -9.19 -11.85
N PHE A 336 24.63 -7.89 -12.04
CA PHE A 336 24.49 -7.30 -13.37
C PHE A 336 25.00 -5.86 -13.42
N HIS A 337 25.36 -5.43 -14.62
CA HIS A 337 25.72 -4.06 -14.93
C HIS A 337 25.10 -3.66 -16.27
N SER A 338 24.18 -2.69 -16.20
CA SER A 338 23.35 -2.13 -17.27
C SER A 338 22.10 -2.91 -17.68
N LEU A 339 21.10 -2.15 -18.13
CA LEU A 339 19.75 -2.61 -18.49
C LEU A 339 19.36 -2.13 -19.90
N LYS A 340 18.52 -2.91 -20.59
CA LYS A 340 17.74 -2.51 -21.77
C LYS A 340 16.53 -1.66 -21.36
N MET A 341 16.81 -0.58 -20.63
CA MET A 341 15.81 0.31 -20.05
C MET A 341 16.13 1.77 -20.35
N ARG A 342 15.09 2.58 -20.52
CA ARG A 342 15.16 4.03 -20.68
C ARG A 342 14.05 4.69 -19.85
N PRO A 343 14.35 5.72 -19.05
CA PRO A 343 15.68 6.08 -18.57
C PRO A 343 16.27 4.97 -17.67
N GLY A 344 17.55 5.07 -17.29
CA GLY A 344 18.14 4.11 -16.34
C GLY A 344 19.01 2.99 -16.89
N LYS A 345 19.51 3.10 -18.14
CA LYS A 345 20.44 2.09 -18.70
C LYS A 345 21.62 1.76 -17.77
N PRO A 346 22.46 2.70 -17.31
CA PRO A 346 23.60 2.34 -16.46
C PRO A 346 23.13 2.09 -15.02
N THR A 347 22.89 0.82 -14.70
CA THR A 347 22.47 0.38 -13.37
C THR A 347 23.33 -0.80 -12.96
N PHE A 348 23.96 -0.71 -11.80
CA PHE A 348 24.72 -1.78 -11.20
C PHE A 348 23.92 -2.41 -10.06
N PHE A 349 23.94 -3.74 -9.98
CA PHE A 349 23.50 -4.47 -8.81
C PHE A 349 24.55 -5.52 -8.43
N GLY A 350 24.90 -5.54 -7.15
CA GLY A 350 25.82 -6.50 -6.58
C GLY A 350 25.46 -6.82 -5.14
N LYS A 351 26.10 -7.83 -4.57
CA LYS A 351 25.83 -8.28 -3.21
C LYS A 351 27.08 -8.82 -2.52
N THR A 352 27.01 -8.85 -1.21
CA THR A 352 27.87 -9.63 -0.32
C THR A 352 26.98 -10.62 0.43
N ASP A 353 27.54 -11.42 1.34
CA ASP A 353 26.76 -12.28 2.23
C ASP A 353 25.79 -11.51 3.16
N LYS A 354 26.04 -10.21 3.40
CA LYS A 354 25.34 -9.42 4.42
C LYS A 354 24.62 -8.19 3.89
N ALA A 355 24.98 -7.72 2.70
CA ALA A 355 24.47 -6.48 2.15
C ALA A 355 24.33 -6.52 0.63
N ALA A 356 23.36 -5.81 0.09
CA ALA A 356 23.21 -5.55 -1.34
C ALA A 356 23.63 -4.12 -1.70
N VAL A 357 24.09 -3.92 -2.94
CA VAL A 357 24.50 -2.61 -3.45
C VAL A 357 23.80 -2.32 -4.76
N PHE A 358 23.17 -1.15 -4.84
CA PHE A 358 22.65 -0.57 -6.07
C PHE A 358 23.50 0.63 -6.47
N GLY A 359 24.03 0.60 -7.68
CA GLY A 359 24.65 1.76 -8.32
C GLY A 359 23.71 2.33 -9.37
N LEU A 360 23.23 3.56 -9.15
CA LEU A 360 22.21 4.22 -9.95
C LEU A 360 22.78 5.38 -10.79
N PRO A 361 22.20 5.69 -11.96
CA PRO A 361 22.66 6.78 -12.82
C PRO A 361 22.59 8.16 -12.14
N GLY A 362 23.49 9.08 -12.49
CA GLY A 362 23.45 10.46 -11.98
C GLY A 362 22.22 11.27 -12.43
N ASN A 363 21.52 10.87 -13.50
CA ASN A 363 20.34 11.58 -13.98
C ASN A 363 19.11 11.35 -13.07
N PRO A 364 18.46 12.40 -12.52
CA PRO A 364 17.46 12.25 -11.46
C PRO A 364 16.22 11.41 -11.80
N VAL A 365 15.66 11.58 -13.00
CA VAL A 365 14.50 10.77 -13.42
C VAL A 365 14.90 9.32 -13.62
N SER A 366 16.15 9.06 -14.02
CA SER A 366 16.67 7.69 -14.15
C SER A 366 16.78 7.02 -12.78
N THR A 367 17.34 7.73 -11.80
CA THR A 367 17.43 7.25 -10.42
C THR A 367 16.04 7.00 -9.82
N PHE A 368 15.09 7.91 -10.05
CA PHE A 368 13.69 7.74 -9.60
C PHE A 368 13.05 6.48 -10.18
N VAL A 369 13.14 6.29 -11.50
CA VAL A 369 12.56 5.14 -12.19
C VAL A 369 13.22 3.83 -11.74
N ASN A 370 14.55 3.80 -11.62
CA ASN A 370 15.26 2.62 -11.10
C ASN A 370 14.84 2.29 -9.68
N PHE A 371 14.64 3.30 -8.83
CA PHE A 371 14.20 3.08 -7.47
C PHE A 371 12.83 2.39 -7.47
N GLU A 372 11.87 2.93 -8.23
CA GLU A 372 10.53 2.36 -8.33
C GLU A 372 10.57 0.95 -8.94
N VAL A 373 11.29 0.75 -10.05
CA VAL A 373 11.27 -0.51 -10.81
C VAL A 373 12.07 -1.63 -10.15
N LEU A 374 13.13 -1.35 -9.40
CA LEU A 374 14.05 -2.36 -8.86
C LEU A 374 14.26 -2.26 -7.35
N VAL A 375 14.64 -1.10 -6.84
CA VAL A 375 15.03 -0.94 -5.43
C VAL A 375 13.84 -1.17 -4.50
N LYS A 376 12.69 -0.58 -4.79
CA LYS A 376 11.48 -0.72 -3.97
C LYS A 376 10.97 -2.17 -3.91
N PRO A 377 10.87 -2.92 -5.02
CA PRO A 377 10.62 -4.36 -4.97
C PRO A 377 11.66 -5.12 -4.13
N PHE A 378 12.95 -4.80 -4.26
CA PHE A 378 14.01 -5.40 -3.44
C PHE A 378 13.81 -5.15 -1.94
N LEU A 379 13.44 -3.92 -1.54
CA LEU A 379 13.15 -3.58 -0.14
C LEU A 379 11.98 -4.43 0.40
N HIS A 380 10.90 -4.54 -0.36
CA HIS A 380 9.74 -5.38 0.01
C HIS A 380 10.14 -6.85 0.15
N ALA A 381 10.89 -7.39 -0.80
CA ALA A 381 11.40 -8.76 -0.75
C ALA A 381 12.28 -9.00 0.49
N CYS A 382 13.15 -8.05 0.85
CA CYS A 382 13.93 -8.12 2.10
C CYS A 382 13.05 -8.16 3.35
N MET A 383 11.92 -7.46 3.33
CA MET A 383 10.94 -7.50 4.43
C MET A 383 9.99 -8.70 4.35
N GLY A 384 10.20 -9.63 3.41
CA GLY A 384 9.41 -10.85 3.27
C GLY A 384 8.02 -10.62 2.69
N LEU A 385 7.86 -9.56 1.90
CA LEU A 385 6.65 -9.20 1.17
C LEU A 385 6.86 -9.34 -0.33
N ASP A 386 5.80 -9.75 -1.02
CA ASP A 386 5.72 -9.60 -2.46
C ASP A 386 5.44 -8.13 -2.81
N TYR A 387 6.06 -7.64 -3.88
CA TYR A 387 5.81 -6.30 -4.40
C TYR A 387 5.05 -6.37 -5.72
N THR A 388 3.80 -5.93 -5.69
CA THR A 388 3.00 -5.73 -6.89
C THR A 388 2.74 -4.23 -7.05
N PRO A 389 3.31 -3.56 -8.07
CA PRO A 389 3.00 -2.16 -8.32
C PRO A 389 1.52 -2.01 -8.66
N LEU A 390 0.91 -0.91 -8.22
CA LEU A 390 -0.47 -0.61 -8.61
C LEU A 390 -0.48 -0.19 -10.09
N MET A 391 -1.00 -1.06 -10.94
CA MET A 391 -1.18 -0.81 -12.37
C MET A 391 -2.61 -0.34 -12.62
N LEU A 392 -2.76 0.81 -13.28
CA LEU A 392 -4.03 1.36 -13.70
C LEU A 392 -4.21 1.13 -15.19
N ARG A 393 -5.32 0.50 -15.57
CA ARG A 393 -5.73 0.44 -16.97
C ARG A 393 -6.39 1.75 -17.35
N VAL A 394 -5.73 2.56 -18.16
CA VAL A 394 -6.12 3.94 -18.48
C VAL A 394 -6.32 4.11 -19.97
N ARG A 395 -7.26 4.99 -20.34
CA ARG A 395 -7.43 5.43 -21.73
C ARG A 395 -6.52 6.64 -22.00
N LEU A 396 -5.71 6.58 -23.05
CA LEU A 396 -4.82 7.68 -23.41
C LEU A 396 -5.59 8.87 -23.98
N ALA A 397 -5.37 10.07 -23.44
CA ALA A 397 -5.93 11.32 -23.96
C ALA A 397 -5.16 11.82 -25.20
N SER A 398 -3.85 11.57 -25.24
CA SER A 398 -2.96 11.89 -26.35
C SER A 398 -2.03 10.69 -26.64
N PRO A 399 -1.46 10.57 -27.85
CA PRO A 399 -0.68 9.39 -28.21
C PRO A 399 0.62 9.33 -27.40
N LEU A 400 0.99 8.12 -26.97
CA LEU A 400 2.28 7.86 -26.37
C LEU A 400 3.29 7.56 -27.47
N VAL A 401 4.32 8.39 -27.60
CA VAL A 401 5.32 8.30 -28.68
C VAL A 401 6.72 8.32 -28.08
N ARG A 402 7.62 7.49 -28.61
CA ARG A 402 9.03 7.51 -28.26
C ARG A 402 9.95 7.59 -29.48
N LYS A 403 11.22 7.90 -29.24
CA LYS A 403 12.23 8.13 -30.29
C LYS A 403 12.91 6.85 -30.80
N GLY A 404 12.87 5.76 -30.04
CA GLY A 404 13.53 4.50 -30.38
C GLY A 404 12.97 3.35 -29.56
N SER A 405 13.08 2.12 -30.08
CA SER A 405 12.38 0.95 -29.57
C SER A 405 13.30 -0.21 -29.16
N ASP A 406 14.60 0.03 -29.03
CA ASP A 406 15.63 -0.95 -28.64
C ASP A 406 15.63 -1.29 -27.14
N ARG A 407 14.82 -0.57 -26.35
CA ARG A 407 14.76 -0.68 -24.87
C ARG A 407 13.32 -0.60 -24.39
N VAL A 408 13.07 -1.14 -23.20
CA VAL A 408 11.85 -0.81 -22.47
C VAL A 408 11.91 0.66 -22.08
N GLU A 409 10.86 1.43 -22.34
CA GLU A 409 10.81 2.85 -21.97
C GLU A 409 9.74 3.13 -20.92
N PHE A 410 10.15 3.80 -19.84
CA PHE A 410 9.27 4.33 -18.81
C PHE A 410 9.06 5.83 -19.03
N LEU A 411 7.84 6.23 -19.35
CA LEU A 411 7.46 7.61 -19.68
C LEU A 411 6.55 8.20 -18.60
N PRO A 412 6.86 9.40 -18.08
CA PRO A 412 6.02 10.04 -17.07
C PRO A 412 4.69 10.50 -17.67
N GLY A 413 3.62 10.32 -16.89
CA GLY A 413 2.27 10.72 -17.25
C GLY A 413 1.49 11.28 -16.08
N THR A 414 0.40 11.97 -16.40
CA THR A 414 -0.58 12.48 -15.43
C THR A 414 -1.92 11.81 -15.67
N LEU A 415 -2.74 11.71 -14.61
CA LEU A 415 -4.11 11.24 -14.69
C LEU A 415 -5.06 12.44 -14.77
N GLN A 416 -6.15 12.28 -15.50
CA GLN A 416 -7.26 13.23 -15.54
C GLN A 416 -8.54 12.47 -15.26
N LEU A 417 -9.33 12.95 -14.30
CA LEU A 417 -10.64 12.41 -14.00
C LEU A 417 -11.71 13.31 -14.60
N SER A 418 -12.56 12.75 -15.45
CA SER A 418 -13.73 13.42 -16.00
C SER A 418 -15.00 12.60 -15.69
N PRO A 419 -16.21 13.18 -15.91
CA PRO A 419 -17.47 12.43 -15.79
C PRO A 419 -17.54 11.17 -16.67
N GLU A 420 -16.79 11.14 -17.76
CA GLU A 420 -16.71 10.03 -18.72
C GLU A 420 -15.72 8.95 -18.29
N GLY A 421 -14.89 9.21 -17.28
CA GLY A 421 -13.93 8.27 -16.71
C GLY A 421 -12.54 8.85 -16.48
N MET A 422 -11.61 7.97 -16.11
CA MET A 422 -10.20 8.33 -15.94
C MET A 422 -9.45 8.17 -17.25
N THR A 423 -8.80 9.23 -17.69
CA THR A 423 -7.84 9.23 -18.80
C THR A 423 -6.43 9.50 -18.28
N ALA A 424 -5.44 9.22 -19.12
CA ALA A 424 -4.05 9.53 -18.81
C ALA A 424 -3.38 10.23 -19.98
N GLU A 425 -2.47 11.15 -19.68
CA GLU A 425 -1.75 11.94 -20.66
C GLU A 425 -0.23 11.86 -20.42
N PRO A 426 0.59 11.54 -21.43
CA PRO A 426 2.03 11.67 -21.33
C PRO A 426 2.45 13.12 -21.07
N LEU A 427 3.39 13.31 -20.16
CA LEU A 427 3.92 14.64 -19.85
C LEU A 427 4.97 15.06 -20.89
N PRO A 428 5.08 16.37 -21.20
CA PRO A 428 6.20 16.90 -21.96
C PRO A 428 7.52 16.53 -21.27
N TYR A 429 8.32 15.70 -21.93
CA TYR A 429 9.51 15.09 -21.34
C TYR A 429 10.70 15.18 -22.30
N HIS A 430 11.72 15.96 -21.91
CA HIS A 430 12.89 16.24 -22.75
C HIS A 430 14.12 15.39 -22.40
N GLY A 431 13.99 14.44 -21.48
CA GLY A 431 15.07 13.54 -21.09
C GLY A 431 15.26 13.46 -19.58
N SER A 432 16.11 12.54 -19.15
CA SER A 432 16.14 12.09 -17.76
C SER A 432 16.82 13.01 -16.75
N SER A 433 17.38 14.12 -17.23
CA SER A 433 17.85 15.22 -16.39
C SER A 433 16.71 16.14 -15.91
N MET A 434 15.53 16.10 -16.56
CA MET A 434 14.41 17.00 -16.26
C MET A 434 13.65 16.56 -14.99
N ILE A 435 14.25 16.75 -13.81
CA ILE A 435 13.66 16.35 -12.53
C ILE A 435 12.28 16.98 -12.26
N THR A 436 12.03 18.19 -12.77
CA THR A 436 10.77 18.93 -12.59
C THR A 436 9.56 18.20 -13.16
N VAL A 437 9.73 17.27 -14.12
CA VAL A 437 8.62 16.44 -14.63
C VAL A 437 7.97 15.60 -13.51
N LEU A 438 8.74 15.22 -12.49
CA LEU A 438 8.26 14.44 -11.34
C LEU A 438 7.32 15.23 -10.43
N ALA A 439 7.25 16.56 -10.57
CA ALA A 439 6.26 17.37 -9.86
C ALA A 439 4.83 17.04 -10.33
N HIS A 440 4.66 16.71 -11.61
CA HIS A 440 3.36 16.44 -12.25
C HIS A 440 3.13 14.96 -12.55
N ALA A 441 4.18 14.13 -12.56
CA ALA A 441 4.05 12.71 -12.83
C ALA A 441 3.27 11.99 -11.72
N GLN A 442 2.13 11.40 -12.08
CA GLN A 442 1.33 10.52 -11.23
C GLN A 442 1.52 9.05 -11.61
N VAL A 443 1.80 8.80 -12.89
CA VAL A 443 2.02 7.47 -13.44
C VAL A 443 3.30 7.37 -14.27
N LEU A 444 3.80 6.15 -14.45
CA LEU A 444 4.77 5.79 -15.47
C LEU A 444 4.12 4.85 -16.48
N PHE A 445 4.08 5.23 -17.75
CA PHE A 445 3.75 4.33 -18.83
C PHE A 445 4.95 3.45 -19.15
N ARG A 446 4.72 2.16 -19.41
CA ARG A 446 5.74 1.22 -19.85
C ARG A 446 5.50 0.90 -21.33
N MET A 447 6.48 1.15 -22.18
CA MET A 447 6.48 0.74 -23.58
C MET A 447 7.51 -0.38 -23.78
N GLU A 448 7.06 -1.51 -24.32
CA GLU A 448 7.91 -2.67 -24.57
C GLU A 448 8.85 -2.50 -25.75
N ILE A 449 9.95 -3.26 -25.78
CA ILE A 449 10.87 -3.31 -26.93
C ILE A 449 10.06 -3.57 -28.23
N GLY A 450 10.34 -2.81 -29.27
CA GLY A 450 9.62 -2.87 -30.56
C GLY A 450 8.31 -2.06 -30.64
N GLN A 451 7.74 -1.58 -29.52
CA GLN A 451 6.53 -0.72 -29.56
C GLN A 451 6.89 0.73 -29.80
N GLU A 452 6.61 1.32 -30.96
CA GLU A 452 7.03 2.71 -31.23
C GLU A 452 6.01 3.77 -30.77
N ARG A 453 4.74 3.39 -30.77
CA ARG A 453 3.63 4.30 -30.53
C ARG A 453 2.40 3.58 -29.97
N ILE A 454 1.65 4.26 -29.11
CA ILE A 454 0.30 3.87 -28.71
C ILE A 454 -0.63 5.05 -29.01
N GLU A 455 -1.70 4.80 -29.78
CA GLU A 455 -2.59 5.86 -30.23
C GLU A 455 -3.45 6.47 -29.12
N ALA A 456 -3.86 7.72 -29.32
CA ALA A 456 -4.86 8.35 -28.48
C ALA A 456 -6.17 7.53 -28.49
N GLY A 457 -6.82 7.46 -27.35
CA GLY A 457 -8.04 6.68 -27.15
C GLY A 457 -7.83 5.19 -26.91
N ALA A 458 -6.62 4.65 -27.13
CA ALA A 458 -6.27 3.28 -26.77
C ALA A 458 -6.16 3.12 -25.24
N TYR A 459 -6.36 1.89 -24.76
CA TYR A 459 -6.11 1.53 -23.37
C TYR A 459 -4.69 0.99 -23.21
N THR A 460 -4.01 1.42 -22.15
CA THR A 460 -2.71 0.90 -21.74
C THR A 460 -2.62 0.80 -20.22
N ASP A 461 -1.66 0.04 -19.72
CA ASP A 461 -1.39 -0.06 -18.30
C ASP A 461 -0.35 1.00 -17.91
N ALA A 462 -0.67 1.75 -16.86
CA ALA A 462 0.16 2.79 -16.30
C ALA A 462 0.45 2.49 -14.84
N ARG A 463 1.73 2.47 -14.47
CA ARG A 463 2.15 2.23 -13.09
C ARG A 463 1.90 3.49 -12.27
N LEU A 464 1.09 3.42 -11.21
CA LEU A 464 0.92 4.52 -10.28
C LEU A 464 2.19 4.70 -9.44
N ILE A 465 2.72 5.93 -9.43
CA ILE A 465 3.90 6.31 -8.64
C ILE A 465 3.58 7.37 -7.57
N ARG A 466 2.42 8.01 -7.68
CA ARG A 466 1.87 8.94 -6.70
C ARG A 466 0.35 8.85 -6.74
N ALA A 467 -0.27 8.54 -5.61
CA ALA A 467 -1.72 8.52 -5.44
C ALA A 467 -2.25 9.93 -5.13
#